data_AF-A0AA95F1S4-F1
#
_entry.id   AF-A0AA95F1S4-F1
#
_cell.length_a   1.000
_cell.length_b   1.000
_cell.length_c   1.000
_cell.angle_alpha   90.00
_cell.angle_beta   90.00
_cell.angle_gamma   90.00
#
_symmetry.space_group_name_H-M   'P 1'
#
loop_
_entity.id
_entity.type
_entity.pdbx_description
1 polymer ?
#
loop_
_entity_poly.entity_id
_entity_poly.type
_entity_poly.pdbx_seq_one_letter_code
_entity_poly.pdbx_strand_id
1 'polypeptide(L)'
;MDILSIVRQYLTSANEVTEVQVEYKDGSTMKYVFSAKKMNEAVREAALLSLFNDVVWEEVEEVEVEMSNGEKVEIDLDDEEDEA
;
A
#
# COMPACT_ATOMS: atom_id res chain seq x y z
N MET A 1 -12.82 -11.54 0.45
CA MET A 1 -11.34 -11.41 0.54
C MET A 1 -11.12 -10.02 1.09
N ASP A 2 -10.55 -9.88 2.27
CA ASP A 2 -10.42 -8.56 2.92
C ASP A 2 -9.53 -7.65 2.07
N ILE A 3 -9.81 -6.34 2.00
CA ILE A 3 -9.04 -5.42 1.15
C ILE A 3 -7.55 -5.40 1.55
N LEU A 4 -7.25 -5.62 2.84
CA LEU A 4 -5.88 -5.84 3.31
C LEU A 4 -5.17 -7.00 2.62
N SER A 5 -5.89 -8.06 2.26
CA SER A 5 -5.34 -9.17 1.50
C SER A 5 -5.04 -8.77 0.06
N ILE A 6 -5.84 -7.88 -0.53
CA ILE A 6 -5.63 -7.33 -1.88
C ILE A 6 -4.39 -6.44 -1.88
N VAL A 7 -4.31 -5.47 -0.97
CA VAL A 7 -3.15 -4.59 -0.80
C VAL A 7 -1.89 -5.43 -0.56
N ARG A 8 -1.95 -6.44 0.33
CA ARG A 8 -0.84 -7.35 0.58
C ARG A 8 -0.44 -8.15 -0.66
N GLN A 9 -1.38 -8.66 -1.43
CA GLN A 9 -1.08 -9.39 -2.66
C GLN A 9 -0.42 -8.49 -3.69
N TYR A 10 -0.92 -7.26 -3.88
CA TYR A 10 -0.34 -6.29 -4.80
C TYR A 10 1.10 -5.94 -4.39
N LEU A 11 1.31 -5.54 -3.14
CA LEU A 11 2.62 -5.11 -2.66
C LEU A 11 3.67 -6.22 -2.62
N THR A 12 3.26 -7.47 -2.42
CA THR A 12 4.19 -8.62 -2.40
C THR A 12 4.52 -9.16 -3.79
N SER A 13 3.58 -9.06 -4.74
CA SER A 13 3.78 -9.54 -6.12
C SER A 13 4.51 -8.52 -7.01
N ALA A 14 4.35 -7.24 -6.72
CA ALA A 14 4.96 -6.18 -7.49
C ALA A 14 6.40 -5.93 -7.05
N ASN A 15 7.35 -6.56 -7.77
CA ASN A 15 8.77 -6.26 -7.64
C ASN A 15 9.14 -4.80 -8.01
N GLU A 16 8.17 -4.07 -8.55
CA GLU A 16 8.30 -2.75 -9.12
C GLU A 16 7.71 -1.65 -8.23
N VAL A 17 7.13 -1.96 -7.06
CA VAL A 17 6.61 -0.89 -6.18
C VAL A 17 7.77 0.02 -5.74
N THR A 18 7.62 1.30 -6.02
CA THR A 18 8.55 2.35 -5.62
C THR A 18 8.02 3.18 -4.47
N GLU A 19 6.71 3.27 -4.31
CA GLU A 19 6.09 4.07 -3.26
C GLU A 19 4.71 3.55 -2.91
N VAL A 20 4.35 3.66 -1.63
CA VAL A 20 3.01 3.41 -1.11
C VAL A 20 2.62 4.60 -0.25
N GLN A 21 1.50 5.23 -0.58
CA GLN A 21 0.88 6.28 0.22
C GLN A 21 -0.43 5.74 0.80
N VAL A 22 -0.66 6.03 2.06
CA VAL A 22 -1.84 5.63 2.83
C VAL A 22 -2.52 6.92 3.27
N GLU A 23 -3.78 7.09 2.90
CA GLU A 23 -4.63 8.20 3.34
C GLU A 23 -5.60 7.71 4.40
N TYR A 24 -5.69 8.44 5.51
CA TYR A 24 -6.59 8.14 6.62
C TYR A 24 -7.84 9.01 6.54
N LYS A 25 -8.94 8.53 7.12
CA LYS A 25 -10.25 9.20 7.20
C LYS A 25 -10.22 10.58 7.86
N ASP A 26 -9.16 10.89 8.59
CA ASP A 26 -8.93 12.22 9.18
C ASP A 26 -8.25 13.20 8.20
N GLY A 27 -7.97 12.75 6.98
CA GLY A 27 -7.24 13.47 5.92
C GLY A 27 -5.72 13.47 6.11
N SER A 28 -5.17 12.75 7.09
CA SER A 28 -3.73 12.59 7.24
C SER A 28 -3.21 11.55 6.25
N THR A 29 -1.94 11.69 5.83
CA THR A 29 -1.31 10.75 4.90
C THR A 29 0.02 10.24 5.44
N MET A 30 0.30 8.96 5.19
CA MET A 30 1.59 8.33 5.45
C MET A 30 2.18 7.80 4.15
N LYS A 31 3.45 8.11 3.91
CA LYS A 31 4.14 7.76 2.67
C LYS A 31 5.37 6.90 2.95
N TYR A 32 5.44 5.78 2.24
CA TYR A 32 6.53 4.80 2.32
C TYR A 32 7.21 4.72 0.96
N VAL A 33 8.47 5.14 0.89
CA VAL A 33 9.22 5.15 -0.36
C VAL A 33 10.19 3.96 -0.39
N PHE A 34 9.96 3.05 -1.34
CA PHE A 34 10.79 1.91 -1.66
C PHE A 34 11.77 2.31 -2.77
N SER A 35 12.69 3.24 -2.46
CA SER A 35 13.70 3.69 -3.42
C SER A 35 14.62 2.55 -3.83
N ALA A 36 14.38 1.92 -4.98
CA ALA A 36 15.20 0.82 -5.46
C ALA A 36 15.93 1.16 -6.76
N LYS A 37 17.21 1.54 -6.60
CA LYS A 37 18.24 0.98 -7.50
C LYS A 37 18.86 -0.31 -6.96
N LYS A 38 18.71 -0.65 -5.66
CA LYS A 38 19.36 -1.82 -5.01
C LYS A 38 18.70 -2.31 -3.70
N MET A 39 17.38 -2.29 -3.56
CA MET A 39 16.75 -2.94 -2.40
C MET A 39 16.66 -4.45 -2.67
N ASN A 40 17.19 -5.30 -1.78
CA ASN A 40 17.04 -6.74 -1.92
C ASN A 40 15.63 -7.16 -1.45
N GLU A 41 15.17 -8.34 -1.89
CA GLU A 41 13.83 -8.86 -1.61
C GLU A 41 13.51 -8.90 -0.10
N ALA A 42 14.46 -9.37 0.72
CA ALA A 42 14.29 -9.46 2.18
C ALA A 42 14.09 -8.09 2.87
N VAL A 43 14.82 -7.04 2.44
CA VAL A 43 14.65 -5.69 2.99
C VAL A 43 13.31 -5.11 2.54
N ARG A 44 12.88 -5.38 1.31
CA ARG A 44 11.55 -4.98 0.84
C ARG A 44 10.44 -5.67 1.63
N GLU A 45 10.54 -6.98 1.83
CA GLU A 45 9.57 -7.73 2.64
C GLU A 45 9.49 -7.20 4.07
N ALA A 46 10.63 -6.89 4.70
CA ALA A 46 10.66 -6.29 6.03
C ALA A 46 10.02 -4.90 6.06
N ALA A 47 10.26 -4.06 5.04
CA ALA A 47 9.65 -2.74 4.93
C ALA A 47 8.12 -2.82 4.72
N LEU A 48 7.65 -3.75 3.89
CA LEU A 48 6.23 -4.03 3.71
C LEU A 48 5.61 -4.55 5.01
N LEU A 49 6.28 -5.45 5.72
CA LEU A 49 5.83 -5.92 7.03
C LEU A 49 5.73 -4.78 8.05
N SER A 50 6.67 -3.83 8.05
CA SER A 50 6.58 -2.63 8.90
C SER A 50 5.34 -1.81 8.54
N LEU A 51 5.15 -1.52 7.25
CA LEU A 51 3.97 -0.82 6.74
C LEU A 51 2.66 -1.47 7.23
N PHE A 52 2.54 -2.79 7.15
CA PHE A 52 1.34 -3.48 7.61
C PHE A 52 1.12 -3.42 9.13
N ASN A 53 2.17 -3.26 9.93
CA ASN A 53 2.07 -3.16 11.39
C ASN A 53 1.91 -1.71 11.88
N ASP A 54 2.51 -0.75 11.17
CA ASP A 54 2.53 0.65 11.57
C ASP A 54 1.24 1.39 11.18
N VAL A 55 0.55 0.91 10.14
CA VAL A 55 -0.68 1.50 9.63
C VAL A 55 -1.90 1.01 10.43
N VAL A 56 -2.72 1.95 10.88
CA VAL A 56 -4.02 1.67 11.52
C VAL A 56 -5.09 1.52 10.43
N TRP A 57 -5.15 0.34 9.83
CA TRP A 57 -5.97 0.06 8.65
C TRP A 57 -7.48 0.30 8.79
N GLU A 58 -8.02 0.29 10.02
CA GLU A 58 -9.43 0.59 10.29
C GLU A 58 -9.79 2.07 10.02
N GLU A 59 -8.77 2.94 10.10
CA GLU A 59 -8.86 4.38 9.90
C GLU A 59 -8.37 4.80 8.50
N VAL A 60 -7.97 3.85 7.66
CA VAL A 60 -7.49 4.14 6.30
C VAL A 60 -8.70 4.29 5.37
N GLU A 61 -8.68 5.36 4.58
CA GLU A 61 -9.65 5.70 3.55
C GLU A 61 -9.17 5.22 2.17
N GLU A 62 -7.88 5.40 1.86
CA GLU A 62 -7.32 5.06 0.54
C GLU A 62 -5.85 4.59 0.63
N VAL A 63 -5.43 3.76 -0.33
CA VAL A 63 -4.03 3.38 -0.55
C VAL A 63 -3.63 3.63 -2.00
N GLU A 64 -2.67 4.52 -2.22
CA GLU A 64 -2.03 4.74 -3.53
C GLU A 64 -0.71 3.95 -3.59
N VAL A 65 -0.52 3.19 -4.67
CA VAL A 65 0.71 2.43 -4.94
C VAL A 65 1.32 2.92 -6.24
N GLU A 66 2.53 3.47 -6.17
CA GLU A 66 3.30 3.86 -7.35
C GLU A 66 4.33 2.79 -7.71
N MET A 67 4.34 2.43 -8.99
CA MET A 67 5.21 1.45 -9.61
C MET A 67 6.40 2.13 -10.28
N SER A 68 7.48 1.37 -10.50
CA SER A 68 8.75 1.87 -11.02
C SER A 68 8.68 2.36 -12.46
N ASN A 69 7.63 1.98 -13.19
CA ASN A 69 7.31 2.46 -14.52
C ASN A 69 6.50 3.78 -14.51
N GLY A 70 6.17 4.31 -13.32
CA GLY A 70 5.36 5.51 -13.11
C GLY A 70 3.85 5.25 -13.13
N GLU A 71 3.40 4.00 -13.24
CA GLU A 71 1.99 3.66 -13.07
C GLU A 71 1.59 3.79 -11.60
N LYS A 72 0.37 4.30 -11.36
CA LYS A 72 -0.22 4.45 -10.04
C LYS A 72 -1.49 3.63 -9.95
N VAL A 73 -1.69 2.96 -8.82
CA VAL A 73 -2.89 2.19 -8.50
C VAL A 73 -3.46 2.75 -7.21
N GLU A 74 -4.65 3.29 -7.27
CA GLU A 74 -5.42 3.77 -6.13
C GLU A 74 -6.37 2.65 -5.68
N ILE A 75 -6.45 2.43 -4.38
CA ILE A 75 -7.30 1.42 -3.74
C ILE A 75 -8.09 2.11 -2.65
N ASP A 76 -9.35 2.44 -2.95
CA ASP A 76 -10.31 2.94 -1.96
C ASP A 76 -10.66 1.83 -0.96
N LEU A 77 -10.51 2.15 0.32
CA LEU A 77 -10.84 1.30 1.47
C LEU A 77 -12.13 1.75 2.18
N ASP A 78 -12.55 3.00 1.98
CA ASP A 78 -13.79 3.54 2.54
C ASP A 78 -15.05 3.13 1.77
N ASP A 79 -14.89 2.53 0.58
CA ASP A 79 -15.99 1.93 -0.15
C ASP A 79 -16.48 0.64 0.54
N GLU A 80 -17.35 0.83 1.53
CA GLU A 80 -18.50 -0.03 1.75
C GLU A 80 -19.56 0.19 0.65
N GLU A 81 -19.21 0.23 -0.64
CA GLU A 81 -20.21 0.18 -1.72
C GLU A 81 -20.54 -1.27 -2.12
N ASP A 82 -21.59 -1.74 -1.44
CA ASP A 82 -22.80 -2.30 -2.04
C ASP A 82 -22.65 -3.53 -2.95
N GLU A 83 -22.78 -4.71 -2.33
CA GLU A 83 -23.56 -5.78 -2.96
C GLU A 83 -25.03 -5.33 -3.04
N ALA A 84 -25.41 -4.66 -4.13
CA ALA A 84 -26.80 -4.47 -4.55
C ALA A 84 -27.35 -5.69 -5.31
#